data_AF-A0A3C1H7W8-F1
#
_entry.id   AF-A0A3C1H7W8-F1
#
_cell.length_a   1.000
_cell.length_b   1.000
_cell.length_c   1.000
_cell.angle_alpha   90.00
_cell.angle_beta   90.00
_cell.angle_gamma   90.00
#
_symmetry.space_group_name_H-M   'P 1'
#
loop_
_entity.id
_entity.type
_entity.pdbx_description
1 polymer ?
#
loop_
_entity_poly.entity_id
_entity_poly.type
_entity_poly.pdbx_seq_one_letter_code
_entity_poly.pdbx_strand_id
1 'polypeptide(L)'
;MDFTPLIPENAPFTPAQRQWLNGYLAGLLAGETRASGAATPDSGRAPIPLLILFGSQTGTAEQLARRVATEARARGCEPRVMEAAAHGSIDWTRETNLLVVTSTYGDGEMPDNARDFWLWLQGDAARPLDRLGFSVLALGDSNYPEFCAAGRNIDERLGALGARRIHPRADCDVDYEAAAKGWIDSVLAALTPPNAAGPKPSPTGGPGGAASPPSTGFGKARPFPARLLANRRLNGEGSEKETRHFEISLEGSSLSYEAGDALGVVPSNCPALVEEIIALLGGDGEEGVPMPGGGETSLRRALATACDITRPGGELLQRLGAHHPEVRTLLSPDRKEELRRWL
;
A
#
# COMPACT_ATOMS: atom_id res chain seq x y z
N MET A 1 32.17 18.86 -50.65
CA MET A 1 32.63 17.47 -50.81
C MET A 1 32.84 16.93 -49.41
N ASP A 2 31.79 16.35 -48.82
CA ASP A 2 31.85 15.79 -47.47
C ASP A 2 32.50 14.42 -47.54
N PHE A 3 33.73 14.35 -47.04
CA PHE A 3 34.48 13.11 -46.96
C PHE A 3 34.17 12.48 -45.60
N THR A 4 33.28 11.48 -45.55
CA THR A 4 33.11 10.67 -44.34
C THR A 4 34.31 9.71 -44.27
N PRO A 5 35.21 9.80 -43.28
CA PRO A 5 36.33 8.90 -43.18
C PRO A 5 35.83 7.49 -42.87
N LEU A 6 36.04 6.56 -43.79
CA LEU A 6 35.79 5.13 -43.59
C LEU A 6 37.07 4.47 -43.09
N ILE A 7 36.92 3.54 -42.14
CA ILE A 7 38.03 2.74 -41.65
C ILE A 7 38.52 1.80 -42.76
N PRO A 8 39.83 1.80 -43.08
CA PRO A 8 40.41 0.94 -44.10
C PRO A 8 40.17 -0.56 -43.87
N GLU A 9 40.13 -1.34 -44.95
CA GLU A 9 39.92 -2.79 -44.88
C GLU A 9 41.07 -3.55 -44.22
N ASN A 10 42.27 -3.00 -44.22
CA ASN A 10 43.45 -3.58 -43.57
C ASN A 10 43.53 -3.27 -42.06
N ALA A 11 42.58 -2.53 -41.49
CA ALA A 11 42.49 -2.33 -40.05
C ALA A 11 42.13 -3.65 -39.33
N PRO A 12 42.69 -3.91 -38.13
CA PRO A 12 42.55 -5.18 -37.41
C PRO A 12 41.17 -5.32 -36.73
N PHE A 13 40.11 -5.16 -37.51
CA PHE A 13 38.71 -5.31 -37.09
C PHE A 13 38.01 -6.34 -37.98
N THR A 14 37.09 -7.08 -37.39
CA THR A 14 36.19 -7.93 -38.18
C THR A 14 35.25 -7.08 -39.04
N PRO A 15 34.67 -7.62 -40.12
CA PRO A 15 33.76 -6.87 -40.99
C PRO A 15 32.59 -6.23 -40.24
N ALA A 16 31.99 -6.95 -39.28
CA ALA A 16 30.88 -6.44 -38.46
C ALA A 16 31.29 -5.31 -37.53
N GLN A 17 32.46 -5.41 -36.88
CA GLN A 17 32.98 -4.35 -36.01
C GLN A 17 33.32 -3.09 -36.82
N ARG A 18 33.89 -3.24 -38.01
CA ARG A 18 34.20 -2.13 -38.91
C ARG A 18 32.93 -1.40 -39.35
N GLN A 19 31.87 -2.15 -39.66
CA GLN A 19 30.59 -1.58 -40.06
C GLN A 19 29.93 -0.80 -38.92
N TRP A 20 29.99 -1.32 -37.69
CA TRP A 20 29.51 -0.61 -36.50
C TRP A 20 30.33 0.67 -36.23
N LEU A 21 31.67 0.61 -36.28
CA LEU A 21 32.54 1.76 -36.02
C LEU A 21 32.36 2.86 -37.09
N ASN A 22 32.23 2.48 -38.37
CA ASN A 22 31.94 3.42 -39.45
C ASN A 22 30.59 4.12 -39.26
N GLY A 23 29.56 3.40 -38.82
CA GLY A 23 28.25 3.98 -38.50
C GLY A 23 28.30 4.92 -37.30
N TYR A 24 29.06 4.57 -36.27
CA TYR A 24 29.29 5.43 -35.10
C TYR A 24 30.03 6.72 -35.48
N LEU A 25 31.14 6.62 -36.24
CA LEU A 25 31.90 7.79 -36.71
C LEU A 25 31.10 8.68 -37.65
N ALA A 26 30.29 8.09 -38.54
CA ALA A 26 29.36 8.83 -39.38
C ALA A 26 28.32 9.58 -38.56
N GLY A 27 27.75 8.96 -37.51
CA GLY A 27 26.82 9.62 -36.59
C GLY A 27 27.46 10.73 -35.76
N LEU A 28 28.74 10.57 -35.39
CA LEU A 28 29.49 11.56 -34.61
C LEU A 28 29.90 12.77 -35.46
N LEU A 29 30.19 12.55 -36.75
CA LEU A 29 30.53 13.61 -37.72
C LEU A 29 29.30 14.29 -38.32
N ALA A 30 28.13 13.63 -38.32
CA ALA A 30 26.84 14.18 -38.74
C ALA A 30 26.18 15.08 -37.67
N GLY A 31 26.99 15.71 -36.80
CA GLY A 31 26.53 16.69 -35.83
C GLY A 31 25.75 17.82 -36.52
N GLU A 32 24.49 17.97 -36.10
CA GLU A 32 23.56 19.06 -36.45
C GLU A 32 23.03 19.11 -37.89
N THR A 33 22.29 18.09 -38.32
CA THR A 33 21.01 18.33 -39.01
C THR A 33 20.11 17.10 -38.88
N ARG A 34 19.13 17.17 -37.97
CA ARG A 34 18.09 16.16 -37.81
C ARG A 34 17.19 16.14 -39.05
N ALA A 35 17.45 15.22 -39.96
CA ALA A 35 16.50 14.86 -41.03
C ALA A 35 15.80 13.55 -40.66
N SER A 36 14.47 13.64 -40.68
CA SER A 36 13.49 12.61 -40.36
C SER A 36 13.70 11.32 -41.16
N GLY A 37 13.93 10.21 -40.44
CA GLY A 37 13.77 8.85 -40.93
C GLY A 37 12.49 8.28 -40.34
N ALA A 38 11.53 7.93 -41.20
CA ALA A 38 10.20 7.45 -40.85
C ALA A 38 10.24 6.14 -40.05
N ALA A 39 10.20 6.26 -38.73
CA ALA A 39 9.37 5.39 -37.90
C ALA A 39 7.99 6.04 -37.81
N THR A 40 6.93 5.26 -38.01
CA THR A 40 5.57 5.68 -37.65
C THR A 40 5.60 6.28 -36.24
N PRO A 41 5.13 7.53 -36.03
CA PRO A 41 5.02 8.06 -34.68
C PRO A 41 3.99 7.18 -33.99
N ASP A 42 4.44 6.37 -33.02
CA ASP A 42 3.56 6.11 -31.89
C ASP A 42 3.13 7.49 -31.41
N SER A 43 1.83 7.75 -31.44
CA SER A 43 1.24 9.02 -31.07
C SER A 43 1.61 9.29 -29.62
N GLY A 44 2.76 9.93 -29.40
CA GLY A 44 3.36 10.20 -28.11
C GLY A 44 2.41 11.04 -27.30
N ARG A 45 1.58 10.37 -26.50
CA ARG A 45 0.71 11.00 -25.53
C ARG A 45 1.61 11.77 -24.58
N ALA A 46 1.38 13.07 -24.45
CA ALA A 46 2.06 13.86 -23.42
C ALA A 46 1.87 13.16 -22.07
N PRO A 47 2.94 13.01 -21.26
CA PRO A 47 2.85 12.27 -20.03
C PRO A 47 1.82 12.91 -19.11
N ILE A 48 1.05 12.07 -18.41
CA ILE A 48 -0.05 12.53 -17.55
C ILE A 48 0.55 13.08 -16.25
N PRO A 49 0.43 14.39 -15.95
CA PRO A 49 0.95 14.94 -14.71
C PRO A 49 0.24 14.33 -13.51
N LEU A 50 1.00 13.88 -12.51
CA LEU A 50 0.47 13.21 -11.34
C LEU A 50 1.19 13.69 -10.07
N LEU A 51 0.47 14.34 -9.18
CA LEU A 51 0.97 14.66 -7.84
C LEU A 51 0.64 13.51 -6.89
N ILE A 52 1.63 13.07 -6.12
CA ILE A 52 1.45 12.05 -5.07
C ILE A 52 1.88 12.66 -3.75
N LEU A 53 0.94 12.86 -2.84
CA LEU A 53 1.19 13.31 -1.47
C LEU A 53 1.18 12.13 -0.52
N PHE A 54 2.08 12.12 0.45
CA PHE A 54 2.06 11.13 1.52
C PHE A 54 2.06 11.74 2.91
N GLY A 55 1.29 11.10 3.81
CA GLY A 55 1.29 11.32 5.25
C GLY A 55 1.73 10.04 5.95
N SER A 56 2.84 10.07 6.68
CA SER A 56 3.49 8.87 7.20
C SER A 56 4.21 9.16 8.50
N GLN A 57 4.02 8.31 9.52
CA GLN A 57 4.79 8.39 10.77
C GLN A 57 6.02 7.45 10.76
N THR A 58 5.83 6.21 10.30
CA THR A 58 6.86 5.14 10.34
C THR A 58 7.43 4.79 8.97
N GLY A 59 7.03 5.50 7.91
CA GLY A 59 7.56 5.32 6.55
C GLY A 59 6.72 4.39 5.63
N THR A 60 5.72 3.67 6.14
CA THR A 60 4.92 2.75 5.32
C THR A 60 4.18 3.45 4.17
N ALA A 61 3.48 4.55 4.46
CA ALA A 61 2.76 5.31 3.45
C ALA A 61 3.72 5.98 2.44
N GLU A 62 4.91 6.39 2.90
CA GLU A 62 5.96 6.92 2.02
C GLU A 62 6.46 5.87 1.02
N GLN A 63 6.84 4.68 1.51
CA GLN A 63 7.30 3.59 0.65
C GLN A 63 6.23 3.21 -0.38
N LEU A 64 4.97 3.19 0.04
CA LEU A 64 3.85 2.90 -0.82
C LEU A 64 3.65 4.00 -1.88
N ALA A 65 3.73 5.28 -1.50
CA ALA A 65 3.68 6.41 -2.44
C ALA A 65 4.80 6.35 -3.50
N ARG A 66 6.02 5.98 -3.10
CA ARG A 66 7.15 5.75 -4.02
C ARG A 66 6.87 4.59 -4.97
N ARG A 67 6.26 3.51 -4.47
CA ARG A 67 5.82 2.39 -5.31
C ARG A 67 4.75 2.82 -6.32
N VAL A 68 3.74 3.60 -5.91
CA VAL A 68 2.75 4.18 -6.82
C VAL A 68 3.44 4.97 -7.93
N ALA A 69 4.43 5.80 -7.59
CA ALA A 69 5.17 6.58 -8.57
C ALA A 69 5.92 5.70 -9.59
N THR A 70 6.57 4.62 -9.14
CA THR A 70 7.24 3.67 -10.04
C THR A 70 6.24 3.01 -10.99
N GLU A 71 5.11 2.53 -10.48
CA GLU A 71 4.06 1.90 -11.30
C GLU A 71 3.38 2.90 -12.25
N ALA A 72 3.21 4.16 -11.82
CA ALA A 72 2.64 5.22 -12.64
C ALA A 72 3.55 5.62 -13.81
N ARG A 73 4.88 5.70 -13.59
CA ARG A 73 5.86 5.97 -14.65
C ARG A 73 5.81 4.90 -15.73
N ALA A 74 5.68 3.63 -15.34
CA ALA A 74 5.56 2.51 -16.26
C ALA A 74 4.29 2.58 -17.14
N ARG A 75 3.28 3.36 -16.73
CA ARG A 75 2.02 3.56 -17.47
C ARG A 75 1.93 4.91 -18.19
N GLY A 76 3.03 5.67 -18.28
CA GLY A 76 3.08 6.94 -19.02
C GLY A 76 2.62 8.16 -18.24
N CYS A 77 2.58 8.09 -16.90
CA CYS A 77 2.40 9.26 -16.04
C CYS A 77 3.75 9.90 -15.69
N GLU A 78 3.74 11.18 -15.32
CA GLU A 78 4.86 11.91 -14.75
C GLU A 78 4.59 12.21 -13.26
N PRO A 79 4.90 11.26 -12.36
CA PRO A 79 4.61 11.40 -10.94
C PRO A 79 5.66 12.24 -10.22
N ARG A 80 5.16 13.18 -9.40
CA ARG A 80 5.93 13.93 -8.41
C ARG A 80 5.48 13.53 -7.00
N VAL A 81 6.39 12.90 -6.25
CA VAL A 81 6.12 12.46 -4.87
C VAL A 81 6.60 13.53 -3.90
N MET A 82 5.74 13.96 -2.99
CA MET A 82 6.02 14.98 -1.98
C MET A 82 5.38 14.60 -0.65
N GLU A 83 5.98 15.05 0.46
CA GLU A 83 5.32 15.01 1.76
C GLU A 83 4.10 15.93 1.74
N ALA A 84 3.03 15.54 2.44
CA ALA A 84 1.83 16.38 2.53
C ALA A 84 2.13 17.75 3.17
N ALA A 85 3.08 17.84 4.12
CA ALA A 85 3.56 19.10 4.69
C ALA A 85 4.08 20.10 3.65
N ALA A 86 4.52 19.65 2.48
CA ALA A 86 4.98 20.52 1.40
C ALA A 86 3.83 21.18 0.60
N HIS A 87 2.56 20.99 0.99
CA HIS A 87 1.38 21.51 0.28
C HIS A 87 1.41 23.01 -0.03
N GLY A 88 2.05 23.82 0.82
CA GLY A 88 2.17 25.28 0.63
C GLY A 88 3.07 25.67 -0.55
N SER A 89 3.94 24.76 -1.01
CA SER A 89 4.81 24.98 -2.18
C SER A 89 4.15 24.60 -3.51
N ILE A 90 2.94 24.04 -3.46
CA ILE A 90 2.25 23.48 -4.62
C ILE A 90 1.33 24.54 -5.24
N ASP A 91 1.46 24.74 -6.54
CA ASP A 91 0.51 25.53 -7.31
C ASP A 91 -0.71 24.67 -7.67
N TRP A 92 -1.65 24.59 -6.73
CA TRP A 92 -2.89 23.83 -6.84
C TRP A 92 -3.75 24.21 -8.05
N THR A 93 -3.53 25.38 -8.66
CA THR A 93 -4.28 25.81 -9.87
C THR A 93 -3.85 25.08 -11.13
N ARG A 94 -2.66 24.46 -11.12
CA ARG A 94 -2.06 23.75 -12.26
C ARG A 94 -2.17 22.23 -12.14
N GLU A 95 -2.47 21.73 -10.94
CA GLU A 95 -2.56 20.29 -10.69
C GLU A 95 -3.89 19.73 -11.21
N THR A 96 -3.82 18.57 -11.86
CA THR A 96 -4.98 17.92 -12.48
C THR A 96 -5.26 16.54 -11.90
N ASN A 97 -4.25 15.85 -11.38
CA ASN A 97 -4.40 14.53 -10.74
C ASN A 97 -3.61 14.50 -9.43
N LEU A 98 -4.28 14.13 -8.35
CA LEU A 98 -3.71 13.97 -7.01
C LEU A 98 -3.97 12.54 -6.51
N LEU A 99 -2.93 11.88 -6.01
CA LEU A 99 -3.08 10.70 -5.17
C LEU A 99 -2.58 11.02 -3.77
N VAL A 100 -3.36 10.67 -2.76
CA VAL A 100 -2.95 10.82 -1.36
C VAL A 100 -2.78 9.44 -0.75
N VAL A 101 -1.61 9.17 -0.17
CA VAL A 101 -1.33 7.94 0.58
C VAL A 101 -1.06 8.33 2.03
N THR A 102 -1.97 8.04 2.95
CA THR A 102 -1.82 8.48 4.34
C THR A 102 -2.06 7.35 5.33
N SER A 103 -1.24 7.28 6.38
CA SER A 103 -1.57 6.51 7.58
C SER A 103 -2.49 7.30 8.49
N THR A 104 -3.15 6.61 9.41
CA THR A 104 -3.89 7.19 10.55
C THR A 104 -3.10 6.91 11.83
N TYR A 105 -3.02 7.87 12.74
CA TYR A 105 -2.29 7.72 14.00
C TYR A 105 -3.18 8.01 15.21
N GLY A 106 -2.82 7.44 16.37
CA GLY A 106 -3.55 7.66 17.63
C GLY A 106 -5.05 7.38 17.49
N ASP A 107 -5.85 8.39 17.86
CA ASP A 107 -7.32 8.32 17.88
C ASP A 107 -7.96 8.85 16.60
N GLY A 108 -7.41 8.49 15.45
CA GLY A 108 -7.90 8.96 14.15
C GLY A 108 -7.22 10.22 13.62
N GLU A 109 -6.09 10.59 14.22
CA GLU A 109 -5.32 11.78 13.89
C GLU A 109 -4.53 11.61 12.58
N MET A 110 -4.19 12.76 11.97
CA MET A 110 -3.27 12.82 10.85
C MET A 110 -1.84 12.53 11.32
N PRO A 111 -0.99 11.91 10.49
CA PRO A 111 0.45 11.89 10.71
C PRO A 111 1.01 13.30 10.82
N ASP A 112 2.13 13.47 11.54
CA ASP A 112 2.71 14.80 11.79
C ASP A 112 2.99 15.55 10.48
N ASN A 113 3.55 14.85 9.48
CA ASN A 113 3.87 15.40 8.17
C ASN A 113 2.65 15.57 7.22
N ALA A 114 1.42 15.38 7.71
CA ALA A 114 0.18 15.65 7.00
C ALA A 114 -0.76 16.61 7.74
N ARG A 115 -0.41 17.00 8.97
CA ARG A 115 -1.24 17.86 9.81
C ARG A 115 -1.52 19.23 9.20
N ASP A 116 -0.48 19.90 8.68
CA ASP A 116 -0.62 21.23 8.09
C ASP A 116 -1.46 21.20 6.81
N PHE A 117 -1.29 20.15 6.00
CA PHE A 117 -2.13 19.91 4.82
C PHE A 117 -3.59 19.72 5.20
N TRP A 118 -3.88 18.96 6.26
CA TRP A 118 -5.24 18.77 6.75
C TRP A 118 -5.85 20.07 7.28
N LEU A 119 -5.11 20.87 8.03
CA LEU A 119 -5.56 22.19 8.50
C LEU A 119 -5.87 23.12 7.32
N TRP A 120 -5.02 23.10 6.29
CA TRP A 120 -5.26 23.87 5.06
C TRP A 120 -6.53 23.41 4.33
N LEU A 121 -6.73 22.10 4.18
CA LEU A 121 -7.94 21.55 3.57
C LEU A 121 -9.19 22.00 4.32
N GLN A 122 -9.18 22.02 5.66
CA GLN A 122 -10.32 22.45 6.47
C GLN A 122 -10.61 23.95 6.39
N GLY A 123 -9.59 24.78 6.17
CA GLY A 123 -9.74 26.23 6.12
C GLY A 123 -10.41 26.76 4.83
N ASP A 124 -10.79 28.03 4.87
CA ASP A 124 -11.36 28.76 3.72
C ASP A 124 -10.31 29.10 2.64
N ALA A 125 -9.02 28.92 2.96
CA ALA A 125 -7.91 29.14 2.04
C ALA A 125 -7.84 28.08 0.93
N ALA A 126 -8.43 26.89 1.16
CA ALA A 126 -8.62 25.89 0.12
C ALA A 126 -9.70 26.38 -0.85
N ARG A 127 -9.26 27.01 -1.94
CA ARG A 127 -10.14 27.40 -3.07
C ARG A 127 -10.77 26.14 -3.70
N PRO A 128 -11.88 26.28 -4.44
CA PRO A 128 -12.49 25.16 -5.17
C PRO A 128 -11.46 24.41 -6.02
N LEU A 129 -11.43 23.09 -5.86
CA LEU A 129 -10.51 22.16 -6.53
C LEU A 129 -11.22 21.45 -7.70
N ASP A 130 -12.15 22.14 -8.37
CA ASP A 130 -13.07 21.56 -9.36
C ASP A 130 -12.39 20.84 -10.54
N ARG A 131 -11.14 21.23 -10.84
CA ARG A 131 -10.34 20.65 -11.92
C ARG A 131 -9.51 19.45 -11.47
N LEU A 132 -9.39 19.23 -10.17
CA LEU A 132 -8.53 18.21 -9.60
C LEU A 132 -9.27 16.86 -9.59
N GLY A 133 -8.73 15.89 -10.31
CA GLY A 133 -9.01 14.49 -10.08
C GLY A 133 -8.25 14.01 -8.85
N PHE A 134 -8.87 13.26 -7.94
CA PHE A 134 -8.16 12.68 -6.81
C PHE A 134 -8.55 11.24 -6.45
N SER A 135 -7.69 10.55 -5.71
CA SER A 135 -8.04 9.31 -5.02
C SER A 135 -7.14 9.13 -3.79
N VAL A 136 -7.66 8.49 -2.75
CA VAL A 136 -6.96 8.30 -1.47
C VAL A 136 -6.73 6.82 -1.20
N LEU A 137 -5.52 6.50 -0.73
CA LEU A 137 -5.17 5.21 -0.15
C LEU A 137 -4.92 5.43 1.34
N ALA A 138 -5.82 4.94 2.18
CA ALA A 138 -5.78 5.12 3.61
C ALA A 138 -5.20 3.87 4.28
N LEU A 139 -4.15 4.03 5.08
CA LEU A 139 -3.61 2.97 5.92
C LEU A 139 -4.12 3.16 7.36
N GLY A 140 -4.64 2.10 7.95
CA GLY A 140 -5.16 2.08 9.31
C GLY A 140 -5.07 0.68 9.91
N ASP A 141 -5.66 0.53 11.08
CA ASP A 141 -5.77 -0.72 11.81
C ASP A 141 -7.20 -0.81 12.34
N SER A 142 -7.95 -1.84 11.94
CA SER A 142 -9.36 -1.99 12.30
C SER A 142 -9.60 -2.28 13.78
N ASN A 143 -8.53 -2.60 14.53
CA ASN A 143 -8.57 -2.71 15.99
C ASN A 143 -8.70 -1.35 16.69
N TYR A 144 -8.52 -0.25 15.97
CA TYR A 144 -8.74 1.11 16.48
C TYR A 144 -10.13 1.63 16.07
N PRO A 145 -10.86 2.31 16.97
CA PRO A 145 -12.20 2.80 16.67
C PRO A 145 -12.28 3.72 15.44
N GLU A 146 -11.25 4.52 15.21
CA GLU A 146 -11.17 5.49 14.13
C GLU A 146 -10.40 4.93 12.92
N PHE A 147 -10.77 3.71 12.49
CA PHE A 147 -10.15 3.01 11.35
C PHE A 147 -10.05 3.90 10.11
N CYS A 148 -8.83 4.05 9.56
CA CYS A 148 -8.53 4.87 8.39
C CYS A 148 -9.02 6.34 8.45
N ALA A 149 -9.31 6.89 9.63
CA ALA A 149 -9.97 8.20 9.76
C ALA A 149 -9.22 9.34 9.05
N ALA A 150 -7.89 9.37 9.09
CA ALA A 150 -7.10 10.38 8.38
C ALA A 150 -7.40 10.38 6.87
N GLY A 151 -7.38 9.20 6.24
CA GLY A 151 -7.67 9.06 4.81
C GLY A 151 -9.13 9.32 4.47
N ARG A 152 -10.07 8.87 5.33
CA ARG A 152 -11.51 9.15 5.17
C ARG A 152 -11.79 10.64 5.19
N ASN A 153 -11.23 11.35 6.18
CA ASN A 153 -11.38 12.79 6.35
C ASN A 153 -10.83 13.57 5.14
N ILE A 154 -9.65 13.20 4.64
CA ILE A 154 -9.07 13.83 3.44
C ILE A 154 -9.93 13.58 2.20
N ASP A 155 -10.39 12.34 1.98
CA ASP A 155 -11.24 11.98 0.84
C ASP A 155 -12.54 12.78 0.84
N GLU A 156 -13.24 12.81 1.98
CA GLU A 156 -14.49 13.54 2.15
C GLU A 156 -14.29 15.04 1.91
N ARG A 157 -13.23 15.63 2.48
CA ARG A 157 -12.96 17.05 2.36
C ARG A 157 -12.56 17.47 0.95
N LEU A 158 -11.72 16.69 0.25
CA LEU A 158 -11.39 16.94 -1.15
C LEU A 158 -12.64 16.91 -2.03
N GLY A 159 -13.54 15.96 -1.81
CA GLY A 159 -14.83 15.91 -2.48
C GLY A 159 -15.71 17.12 -2.17
N ALA A 160 -15.76 17.56 -0.91
CA ALA A 160 -16.52 18.76 -0.50
C ALA A 160 -15.95 20.07 -1.11
N LEU A 161 -14.66 20.09 -1.44
CA LEU A 161 -13.99 21.19 -2.14
C LEU A 161 -14.18 21.15 -3.67
N GLY A 162 -14.99 20.23 -4.20
CA GLY A 162 -15.32 20.14 -5.63
C GLY A 162 -14.41 19.24 -6.45
N ALA A 163 -13.37 18.65 -5.85
CA ALA A 163 -12.48 17.72 -6.56
C ALA A 163 -13.24 16.45 -6.97
N ARG A 164 -12.88 15.88 -8.13
CA ARG A 164 -13.52 14.68 -8.69
C ARG A 164 -12.77 13.41 -8.29
N ARG A 165 -13.45 12.45 -7.67
CA ARG A 165 -12.86 11.12 -7.39
C ARG A 165 -12.55 10.39 -8.71
N ILE A 166 -11.28 10.09 -8.96
CA ILE A 166 -10.81 9.28 -10.10
C ILE A 166 -11.16 7.81 -9.87
N HIS A 167 -10.97 7.35 -8.63
CA HIS A 167 -11.28 6.00 -8.16
C HIS A 167 -11.75 6.12 -6.70
N PRO A 168 -12.62 5.23 -6.20
CA PRO A 168 -12.95 5.17 -4.79
C PRO A 168 -11.70 5.05 -3.91
N ARG A 169 -11.73 5.63 -2.70
CA ARG A 169 -10.66 5.38 -1.74
C ARG A 169 -10.57 3.90 -1.40
N ALA A 170 -9.39 3.45 -1.01
CA ALA A 170 -9.21 2.15 -0.37
C ALA A 170 -8.81 2.36 1.09
N ASP A 171 -9.56 1.71 1.99
CA ASP A 171 -9.27 1.66 3.43
C ASP A 171 -8.53 0.34 3.69
N CYS A 172 -7.24 0.43 3.99
CA CYS A 172 -6.35 -0.71 4.17
C CYS A 172 -6.06 -0.95 5.65
N ASP A 173 -6.22 -2.21 6.07
CA ASP A 173 -5.82 -2.69 7.40
C ASP A 173 -4.31 -3.02 7.46
N VAL A 174 -3.82 -3.59 8.57
CA VAL A 174 -2.41 -3.98 8.78
C VAL A 174 -1.87 -4.89 7.67
N ASP A 175 -2.73 -5.72 7.06
CA ASP A 175 -2.44 -6.54 5.88
C ASP A 175 -2.75 -5.80 4.56
N TYR A 176 -2.25 -4.58 4.44
CA TYR A 176 -2.59 -3.64 3.37
C TYR A 176 -2.14 -4.08 1.97
N GLU A 177 -1.21 -5.02 1.82
CA GLU A 177 -0.46 -5.20 0.57
C GLU A 177 -1.35 -5.56 -0.63
N ALA A 178 -2.33 -6.44 -0.42
CA ALA A 178 -3.27 -6.86 -1.46
C ALA A 178 -4.27 -5.74 -1.82
N ALA A 179 -4.86 -5.11 -0.81
CA ALA A 179 -5.80 -4.00 -1.00
C ALA A 179 -5.12 -2.79 -1.68
N ALA A 180 -3.91 -2.44 -1.23
CA ALA A 180 -3.11 -1.40 -1.84
C ALA A 180 -2.76 -1.73 -3.29
N LYS A 181 -2.36 -2.96 -3.60
CA LYS A 181 -2.09 -3.37 -4.99
C LYS A 181 -3.33 -3.23 -5.86
N GLY A 182 -4.49 -3.71 -5.41
CA GLY A 182 -5.75 -3.61 -6.15
C GLY A 182 -6.15 -2.15 -6.42
N TRP A 183 -5.95 -1.28 -5.43
CA TRP A 183 -6.17 0.15 -5.57
C TRP A 183 -5.20 0.79 -6.57
N ILE A 184 -3.90 0.51 -6.49
CA ILE A 184 -2.88 1.05 -7.41
C ILE A 184 -3.21 0.66 -8.85
N ASP A 185 -3.51 -0.62 -9.09
CA ASP A 185 -3.84 -1.12 -10.41
C ASP A 185 -5.05 -0.39 -11.01
N SER A 186 -6.10 -0.22 -10.20
CA SER A 186 -7.38 0.36 -10.62
C SER A 186 -7.29 1.88 -10.83
N VAL A 187 -6.64 2.61 -9.92
CA VAL A 187 -6.52 4.07 -10.03
C VAL A 187 -5.63 4.48 -11.20
N LEU A 188 -4.52 3.76 -11.42
CA LEU A 188 -3.64 4.03 -12.54
C LEU A 188 -4.33 3.66 -13.87
N ALA A 189 -5.12 2.59 -13.93
CA ALA A 189 -5.91 2.26 -15.11
C ALA A 189 -6.95 3.34 -15.44
N ALA A 190 -7.57 3.96 -14.43
CA ALA A 190 -8.50 5.07 -14.60
C ALA A 190 -7.80 6.36 -15.08
N LEU A 191 -6.56 6.60 -14.68
CA LEU A 191 -5.74 7.73 -15.14
C LEU A 191 -5.29 7.57 -16.60
N THR A 192 -4.97 6.34 -17.02
CA THR A 192 -4.49 6.03 -18.37
C THR A 192 -5.51 5.13 -19.10
N PRO A 193 -6.72 5.61 -19.43
CA PRO A 193 -7.69 4.78 -20.12
C PRO A 193 -7.10 4.35 -21.47
N PRO A 194 -7.23 3.05 -21.83
CA PRO A 194 -6.83 2.58 -23.15
C PRO A 194 -7.65 3.32 -24.20
N ASN A 195 -6.95 3.78 -25.25
CA ASN A 195 -7.54 4.57 -26.32
C ASN A 195 -8.78 3.86 -26.89
N ALA A 196 -9.93 4.53 -26.91
CA ALA A 196 -11.15 4.02 -27.51
C ALA A 196 -11.07 4.04 -29.05
N ALA A 197 -10.25 3.17 -29.61
CA ALA A 197 -10.21 2.81 -31.03
C ALA A 197 -9.52 1.44 -31.17
N GLY A 198 -10.16 0.41 -30.63
CA GLY A 198 -9.82 -1.01 -30.78
C GLY A 198 -11.02 -1.83 -30.34
N PRO A 199 -11.35 -2.95 -30.99
CA PRO A 199 -12.64 -3.63 -30.81
C PRO A 199 -12.80 -4.06 -29.34
N LYS A 200 -13.97 -3.73 -28.76
CA LYS A 200 -14.39 -4.17 -27.43
C LYS A 200 -14.21 -5.69 -27.31
N PRO A 201 -13.49 -6.21 -26.31
CA PRO A 201 -13.67 -7.58 -25.90
C PRO A 201 -14.97 -7.66 -25.08
N SER A 202 -15.94 -8.40 -25.62
CA SER A 202 -17.11 -8.87 -24.88
C SER A 202 -16.67 -9.77 -23.71
N PRO A 203 -17.46 -9.88 -22.63
CA PRO A 203 -17.10 -10.66 -21.46
C PRO A 203 -17.30 -12.15 -21.78
N THR A 204 -16.20 -12.87 -22.00
CA THR A 204 -16.19 -14.33 -21.89
C THR A 204 -15.72 -14.70 -20.49
N GLY A 205 -16.63 -15.27 -19.70
CA GLY A 205 -16.31 -15.88 -18.42
C GLY A 205 -15.38 -17.09 -18.59
N GLY A 206 -14.46 -17.24 -17.64
CA GLY A 206 -13.56 -18.39 -17.50
C GLY A 206 -12.41 -18.07 -16.52
N PRO A 207 -12.11 -18.94 -15.55
CA PRO A 207 -11.38 -18.60 -14.34
C PRO A 207 -9.86 -18.64 -14.51
N GLY A 208 -9.16 -17.90 -13.63
CA GLY A 208 -7.73 -18.07 -13.42
C GLY A 208 -6.97 -16.77 -13.55
N GLY A 209 -6.99 -15.97 -12.48
CA GLY A 209 -5.96 -14.95 -12.29
C GLY A 209 -4.60 -15.64 -12.34
N ALA A 210 -3.81 -15.31 -13.36
CA ALA A 210 -2.43 -15.75 -13.45
C ALA A 210 -1.68 -15.11 -12.28
N ALA A 211 -1.53 -15.89 -11.22
CA ALA A 211 -0.68 -15.57 -10.09
C ALA A 211 0.71 -15.21 -10.61
N SER A 212 1.23 -14.08 -10.15
CA SER A 212 2.66 -13.79 -10.25
C SER A 212 3.44 -14.99 -9.69
N PRO A 213 4.61 -15.33 -10.27
CA PRO A 213 5.37 -16.49 -9.82
C PRO A 213 5.58 -16.43 -8.31
N PRO A 214 5.34 -17.52 -7.55
CA PRO A 214 5.50 -17.50 -6.11
C PRO A 214 6.94 -17.14 -5.79
N SER A 215 7.14 -16.06 -5.04
CA SER A 215 8.42 -15.79 -4.41
C SER A 215 8.80 -17.03 -3.59
N THR A 216 9.92 -17.66 -3.92
CA THR A 216 10.37 -18.89 -3.29
C THR A 216 10.91 -18.67 -1.87
N GLY A 217 11.09 -17.42 -1.44
CA GLY A 217 11.55 -17.04 -0.11
C GLY A 217 10.45 -16.99 0.96
N PHE A 218 10.89 -16.99 2.22
CA PHE A 218 10.02 -16.75 3.38
C PHE A 218 9.70 -15.26 3.52
N GLY A 219 8.50 -14.95 4.00
CA GLY A 219 8.01 -13.59 4.18
C GLY A 219 6.69 -13.60 4.96
N LYS A 220 6.01 -12.46 5.08
CA LYS A 220 4.78 -12.32 5.89
C LYS A 220 3.71 -13.37 5.54
N ALA A 221 3.45 -13.61 4.26
CA ALA A 221 2.48 -14.62 3.80
C ALA A 221 2.95 -16.08 3.93
N ARG A 222 4.25 -16.31 4.10
CA ARG A 222 4.88 -17.64 4.22
C ARG A 222 6.00 -17.56 5.27
N PRO A 223 5.66 -17.48 6.57
CA PRO A 223 6.65 -17.36 7.63
C PRO A 223 7.52 -18.62 7.70
N PHE A 224 8.79 -18.47 8.06
CA PHE A 224 9.68 -19.60 8.30
C PHE A 224 9.37 -20.23 9.67
N PRO A 225 9.11 -21.55 9.78
CA PRO A 225 8.91 -22.23 11.06
C PRO A 225 10.25 -22.40 11.80
N ALA A 226 10.77 -21.29 12.31
CA ALA A 226 12.07 -21.21 12.94
C ALA A 226 12.09 -21.90 14.31
N ARG A 227 13.13 -22.68 14.60
CA ARG A 227 13.28 -23.33 15.90
C ARG A 227 13.74 -22.33 16.95
N LEU A 228 13.04 -22.26 18.08
CA LEU A 228 13.51 -21.54 19.26
C LEU A 228 14.63 -22.33 19.94
N LEU A 229 15.83 -21.76 19.99
CA LEU A 229 17.04 -22.34 20.57
C LEU A 229 17.18 -22.01 22.04
N ALA A 230 16.85 -20.78 22.43
CA ALA A 230 16.93 -20.32 23.82
C ALA A 230 15.76 -19.42 24.19
N ASN A 231 15.37 -19.49 25.46
CA ASN A 231 14.41 -18.60 26.10
C ASN A 231 14.88 -18.38 27.55
N ARG A 232 15.48 -17.22 27.82
CA ARG A 232 16.03 -16.88 29.15
C ARG A 232 15.44 -15.58 29.66
N ARG A 233 15.11 -15.54 30.94
CA ARG A 233 14.73 -14.29 31.62
C ARG A 233 15.97 -13.42 31.80
N LEU A 234 15.88 -12.15 31.40
CA LEU A 234 16.98 -11.19 31.50
C LEU A 234 16.96 -10.39 32.79
N ASN A 235 15.79 -10.20 33.38
CA ASN A 235 15.63 -9.43 34.61
C ASN A 235 15.55 -10.34 35.84
N GLY A 236 16.02 -9.82 36.98
CA GLY A 236 16.05 -10.55 38.25
C GLY A 236 14.69 -10.71 38.92
N GLU A 237 14.67 -11.48 40.00
CA GLU A 237 13.52 -11.61 40.88
C GLU A 237 13.07 -10.25 41.44
N GLY A 238 11.77 -10.08 41.63
CA GLY A 238 11.17 -8.82 42.12
C GLY A 238 10.97 -7.73 41.05
N SER A 239 11.36 -7.96 39.80
CA SER A 239 11.02 -7.03 38.70
C SER A 239 9.54 -7.11 38.35
N GLU A 240 8.88 -5.96 38.22
CA GLU A 240 7.45 -5.86 37.85
C GLU A 240 7.14 -6.34 36.42
N LYS A 241 8.12 -6.25 35.54
CA LYS A 241 8.02 -6.72 34.14
C LYS A 241 8.74 -8.04 34.00
N GLU A 242 8.54 -8.74 32.88
CA GLU A 242 9.35 -9.90 32.52
C GLU A 242 9.99 -9.65 31.16
N THR A 243 11.31 -9.50 31.14
CA THR A 243 12.07 -9.32 29.89
C THR A 243 12.76 -10.62 29.56
N ARG A 244 12.60 -11.12 28.33
CA ARG A 244 13.20 -12.37 27.87
C ARG A 244 14.14 -12.14 26.70
N HIS A 245 15.18 -12.97 26.65
CA HIS A 245 16.05 -13.13 25.48
C HIS A 245 15.69 -14.45 24.79
N PHE A 246 15.48 -14.35 23.50
CA PHE A 246 15.16 -15.46 22.62
C PHE A 246 16.25 -15.65 21.58
N GLU A 247 16.61 -16.89 21.30
CA GLU A 247 17.49 -17.25 20.19
C GLU A 247 16.68 -18.09 19.21
N ILE A 248 16.68 -17.71 17.94
CA ILE A 248 15.84 -18.31 16.91
C ILE A 248 16.76 -18.78 15.78
N SER A 249 16.70 -20.07 15.46
CA SER A 249 17.52 -20.65 14.39
C SER A 249 16.99 -20.25 13.02
N LEU A 250 17.88 -19.73 12.17
CA LEU A 250 17.63 -19.49 10.74
C LEU A 250 18.19 -20.62 9.86
N GLU A 251 18.68 -21.71 10.46
CA GLU A 251 19.22 -22.85 9.71
C GLU A 251 18.17 -23.42 8.74
N GLY A 252 18.56 -23.61 7.48
CA GLY A 252 17.67 -24.10 6.43
C GLY A 252 16.68 -23.07 5.85
N SER A 253 16.69 -21.83 6.34
CA SER A 253 15.76 -20.78 5.85
C SER A 253 16.27 -19.99 4.65
N SER A 254 17.58 -19.98 4.40
CA SER A 254 18.25 -19.04 3.48
C SER A 254 18.00 -17.54 3.77
N LEU A 255 17.43 -17.21 4.94
CA LEU A 255 17.24 -15.83 5.37
C LEU A 255 18.57 -15.22 5.79
N SER A 256 18.77 -13.96 5.41
CA SER A 256 19.85 -13.09 5.88
C SER A 256 19.25 -11.87 6.57
N TYR A 257 19.94 -11.35 7.59
CA TYR A 257 19.55 -10.11 8.25
C TYR A 257 20.81 -9.32 8.65
N GLU A 258 20.66 -8.01 8.77
CA GLU A 258 21.68 -7.09 9.26
C GLU A 258 21.31 -6.55 10.65
N ALA A 259 22.31 -5.99 11.34
CA ALA A 259 22.07 -5.36 12.64
C ALA A 259 21.17 -4.12 12.46
N GLY A 260 20.00 -4.15 13.09
CA GLY A 260 18.97 -3.11 12.95
C GLY A 260 17.72 -3.59 12.21
N ASP A 261 17.76 -4.76 11.55
CA ASP A 261 16.59 -5.36 10.93
C ASP A 261 15.55 -5.80 11.98
N ALA A 262 14.30 -5.87 11.53
CA ALA A 262 13.17 -6.32 12.35
C ALA A 262 12.84 -7.79 12.09
N LEU A 263 12.51 -8.51 13.15
CA LEU A 263 11.98 -9.88 13.07
C LEU A 263 10.45 -9.86 13.20
N GLY A 264 9.77 -10.32 12.16
CA GLY A 264 8.34 -10.61 12.23
C GLY A 264 8.06 -11.94 12.90
N VAL A 265 7.22 -11.94 13.94
CA VAL A 265 6.77 -13.15 14.64
C VAL A 265 5.26 -13.27 14.44
N VAL A 266 4.80 -14.44 14.00
CA VAL A 266 3.37 -14.75 13.86
C VAL A 266 2.91 -15.50 15.12
N PRO A 267 2.19 -14.85 16.05
CA PRO A 267 1.78 -15.48 17.28
C PRO A 267 0.59 -16.43 17.06
N SER A 268 0.29 -17.21 18.09
CA SER A 268 -0.99 -17.92 18.22
C SER A 268 -1.66 -17.50 19.51
N ASN A 269 -2.98 -17.43 19.50
CA ASN A 269 -3.75 -17.07 20.68
C ASN A 269 -3.68 -18.15 21.75
N CYS A 270 -3.92 -17.74 23.00
CA CYS A 270 -3.96 -18.65 24.15
C CYS A 270 -5.03 -19.72 23.92
N PRO A 271 -4.68 -21.03 23.95
CA PRO A 271 -5.67 -22.10 23.75
C PRO A 271 -6.84 -22.01 24.74
N ALA A 272 -6.59 -21.67 26.00
CA ALA A 272 -7.65 -21.54 27.00
C ALA A 272 -8.65 -20.43 26.67
N LEU A 273 -8.19 -19.29 26.13
CA LEU A 273 -9.06 -18.20 25.70
C LEU A 273 -9.88 -18.61 24.46
N VAL A 274 -9.28 -19.36 23.54
CA VAL A 274 -9.99 -19.92 22.38
C VAL A 274 -11.11 -20.85 22.84
N GLU A 275 -10.84 -21.77 23.77
CA GLU A 275 -11.87 -22.67 24.33
C GLU A 275 -12.99 -21.89 25.02
N GLU A 276 -12.65 -20.87 25.81
CA GLU A 276 -13.61 -20.03 26.51
C GLU A 276 -14.58 -19.34 25.53
N ILE A 277 -14.05 -18.75 24.45
CA ILE A 277 -14.87 -18.10 23.42
C ILE A 277 -15.78 -19.12 22.72
N ILE A 278 -15.26 -20.30 22.35
CA ILE A 278 -16.05 -21.35 21.71
C ILE A 278 -17.20 -21.78 22.62
N ALA A 279 -16.93 -21.98 23.91
CA ALA A 279 -17.94 -22.34 24.89
C ALA A 279 -19.01 -21.25 25.07
N LEU A 280 -18.61 -19.97 25.11
CA LEU A 280 -19.53 -18.84 25.19
C LEU A 280 -20.43 -18.71 23.96
N LEU A 281 -19.92 -19.07 22.78
CA LEU A 281 -20.70 -19.14 21.55
C LEU A 281 -21.61 -20.37 21.47
N GLY A 282 -21.49 -21.31 22.41
CA GLY A 282 -22.24 -22.56 22.44
C GLY A 282 -21.80 -23.56 21.37
N GLY A 283 -20.58 -23.43 20.87
CA GLY A 283 -20.03 -24.26 19.81
C GLY A 283 -19.15 -25.41 20.30
N ASP A 284 -18.76 -26.28 19.37
CA ASP A 284 -17.77 -27.35 19.57
C ASP A 284 -16.39 -27.03 18.94
N GLY A 285 -16.31 -25.94 18.17
CA GLY A 285 -15.11 -25.42 17.55
C GLY A 285 -14.82 -25.99 16.16
N GLU A 286 -15.59 -26.98 15.70
CA GLU A 286 -15.47 -27.60 14.37
C GLU A 286 -16.38 -26.92 13.33
N GLU A 287 -17.12 -25.90 13.72
CA GLU A 287 -17.95 -25.12 12.82
C GLU A 287 -17.10 -24.48 11.73
N GLY A 288 -17.55 -24.61 10.48
CA GLY A 288 -16.90 -24.01 9.33
C GLY A 288 -17.07 -22.48 9.33
N VAL A 289 -15.94 -21.77 9.25
CA VAL A 289 -15.89 -20.30 9.16
C VAL A 289 -15.04 -19.84 7.97
N PRO A 290 -15.45 -18.76 7.28
CA PRO A 290 -14.72 -18.25 6.13
C PRO A 290 -13.41 -17.59 6.56
N MET A 291 -12.36 -17.79 5.76
CA MET A 291 -11.04 -17.18 5.97
C MET A 291 -10.84 -15.92 5.10
N PRO A 292 -10.12 -14.89 5.57
CA PRO A 292 -9.85 -13.67 4.79
C PRO A 292 -9.17 -13.91 3.44
N GLY A 293 -8.33 -14.96 3.34
CA GLY A 293 -7.65 -15.37 2.10
C GLY A 293 -8.49 -16.25 1.16
N GLY A 294 -9.77 -16.47 1.47
CA GLY A 294 -10.63 -17.44 0.82
C GLY A 294 -10.52 -18.85 1.42
N GLY A 295 -11.57 -19.65 1.21
CA GLY A 295 -11.70 -20.97 1.81
C GLY A 295 -12.36 -20.94 3.20
N GLU A 296 -12.49 -22.12 3.77
CA GLU A 296 -13.19 -22.36 5.04
C GLU A 296 -12.26 -23.12 5.99
N THR A 297 -12.32 -22.80 7.28
CA THR A 297 -11.58 -23.50 8.33
C THR A 297 -12.45 -23.70 9.57
N SER A 298 -11.99 -24.47 10.56
CA SER A 298 -12.75 -24.62 11.80
C SER A 298 -12.68 -23.36 12.66
N LEU A 299 -13.76 -23.04 13.37
CA LEU A 299 -13.85 -21.91 14.29
C LEU A 299 -12.65 -21.88 15.24
N ARG A 300 -12.27 -23.04 15.79
CA ARG A 300 -11.11 -23.21 16.66
C ARG A 300 -9.80 -22.76 16.01
N ARG A 301 -9.56 -23.14 14.75
CA ARG A 301 -8.34 -22.77 14.03
C ARG A 301 -8.32 -21.28 13.70
N ALA A 302 -9.46 -20.72 13.29
CA ALA A 302 -9.60 -19.30 13.00
C ALA A 302 -9.29 -18.46 14.26
N LEU A 303 -9.93 -18.76 15.39
CA LEU A 303 -9.69 -18.09 16.66
C LEU A 303 -8.24 -18.26 17.15
N ALA A 304 -7.61 -19.40 16.88
CA ALA A 304 -6.23 -19.64 17.32
C ALA A 304 -5.18 -18.86 16.53
N THR A 305 -5.42 -18.57 15.24
CA THR A 305 -4.34 -18.15 14.31
C THR A 305 -4.66 -16.99 13.40
N ALA A 306 -5.93 -16.61 13.26
CA ALA A 306 -6.38 -15.69 12.22
C ALA A 306 -7.24 -14.52 12.73
N CYS A 307 -7.60 -14.52 14.01
CA CYS A 307 -8.39 -13.47 14.64
C CYS A 307 -7.62 -12.83 15.80
N ASP A 308 -7.70 -11.51 15.93
CA ASP A 308 -7.43 -10.90 17.24
C ASP A 308 -8.65 -11.13 18.13
N ILE A 309 -8.46 -11.94 19.18
CA ILE A 309 -9.50 -12.27 20.16
C ILE A 309 -9.24 -11.60 21.51
N THR A 310 -8.21 -10.75 21.59
CA THR A 310 -7.82 -10.07 22.83
C THR A 310 -8.52 -8.74 23.01
N ARG A 311 -9.11 -8.20 21.94
CA ARG A 311 -9.86 -6.95 21.93
C ARG A 311 -11.13 -7.09 21.09
N PRO A 312 -12.27 -6.57 21.54
CA PRO A 312 -13.48 -6.57 20.72
C PRO A 312 -13.39 -5.49 19.64
N GLY A 313 -13.49 -5.91 18.38
CA GLY A 313 -13.55 -4.99 17.24
C GLY A 313 -14.85 -4.18 17.20
N GLY A 314 -14.83 -3.03 16.52
CA GLY A 314 -15.98 -2.12 16.44
C GLY A 314 -17.24 -2.77 15.86
N GLU A 315 -17.10 -3.63 14.86
CA GLU A 315 -18.25 -4.37 14.27
C GLU A 315 -18.87 -5.35 15.28
N LEU A 316 -18.04 -6.07 16.05
CA LEU A 316 -18.52 -6.97 17.10
C LEU A 316 -19.30 -6.19 18.16
N LEU A 317 -18.75 -5.05 18.62
CA LEU A 317 -19.43 -4.20 19.59
C LEU A 317 -20.78 -3.69 19.05
N GLN A 318 -20.83 -3.24 17.80
CA GLN A 318 -22.10 -2.81 17.18
C GLN A 318 -23.13 -3.94 17.12
N ARG A 319 -22.71 -5.16 16.74
CA ARG A 319 -23.59 -6.34 16.75
C ARG A 319 -24.09 -6.67 18.15
N LEU A 320 -23.22 -6.62 19.15
CA LEU A 320 -23.61 -6.81 20.56
C LEU A 320 -24.60 -5.73 21.01
N GLY A 321 -24.36 -4.46 20.68
CA GLY A 321 -25.27 -3.36 20.98
C GLY A 321 -26.65 -3.48 20.34
N ALA A 322 -26.80 -4.23 19.24
CA ALA A 322 -28.11 -4.52 18.67
C ALA A 322 -28.97 -5.40 19.60
N HIS A 323 -28.34 -6.23 20.42
CA HIS A 323 -29.00 -7.19 21.32
C HIS A 323 -28.93 -6.80 22.80
N HIS A 324 -27.96 -5.97 23.18
CA HIS A 324 -27.66 -5.60 24.56
C HIS A 324 -27.77 -4.07 24.77
N PRO A 325 -28.84 -3.58 25.43
CA PRO A 325 -29.07 -2.15 25.66
C PRO A 325 -27.94 -1.44 26.40
N GLU A 326 -27.27 -2.13 27.34
CA GLU A 326 -26.10 -1.60 28.05
C GLU A 326 -24.94 -1.29 27.10
N VAL A 327 -24.60 -2.21 26.20
CA VAL A 327 -23.54 -2.03 25.19
C VAL A 327 -23.93 -0.92 24.22
N ARG A 328 -25.18 -0.89 23.77
CA ARG A 328 -25.68 0.17 22.88
C ARG A 328 -25.52 1.56 23.46
N THR A 329 -25.76 1.69 24.77
CA THR A 329 -25.62 2.96 25.48
C THR A 329 -24.15 3.37 25.52
N LEU A 330 -23.23 2.44 25.82
CA LEU A 330 -21.79 2.70 25.82
C LEU A 330 -21.24 3.11 24.44
N LEU A 331 -21.87 2.65 23.35
CA LEU A 331 -21.47 2.99 21.98
C LEU A 331 -21.93 4.38 21.51
N SER A 332 -22.59 5.17 22.37
CA SER A 332 -23.02 6.51 21.98
C SER A 332 -21.82 7.45 21.79
N PRO A 333 -21.85 8.39 20.82
CA PRO A 333 -20.70 9.26 20.52
C PRO A 333 -20.23 10.13 21.70
N ASP A 334 -21.13 10.45 22.62
CA ASP A 334 -20.91 11.22 23.84
C ASP A 334 -20.22 10.41 24.97
N ARG A 335 -20.10 9.08 24.83
CA ARG A 335 -19.58 8.17 25.85
C ARG A 335 -18.26 7.49 25.49
N LYS A 336 -17.50 8.06 24.55
CA LYS A 336 -16.19 7.53 24.11
C LYS A 336 -15.25 7.20 25.27
N GLU A 337 -15.14 8.07 26.27
CA GLU A 337 -14.29 7.85 27.45
C GLU A 337 -14.83 6.75 28.40
N GLU A 338 -16.15 6.59 28.46
CA GLU A 338 -16.78 5.55 29.28
C GLU A 338 -16.59 4.17 28.63
N LEU A 339 -16.75 4.08 27.31
CA LEU A 339 -16.46 2.89 26.51
C LEU A 339 -14.99 2.47 26.64
N ARG A 340 -14.05 3.43 26.54
CA ARG A 340 -12.61 3.16 26.71
C ARG A 340 -12.23 2.59 28.07
N ARG A 341 -12.98 2.94 29.13
CA ARG A 341 -12.73 2.43 30.48
C ARG A 341 -13.36 1.06 30.70
N TRP A 342 -14.43 0.77 29.99
CA TRP A 342 -15.13 -0.51 30.07
C TRP A 342 -14.39 -1.63 29.34
N LEU A 343 -13.74 -1.30 28.22
CA LEU A 343 -12.84 -2.18 27.47
C LEU A 343 -11.48 -2.36 28.16
#